data_AF-A0A2A2W7P2-F1
#
_entry.id   AF-A0A2A2W7P2-F1
#
_cell.length_a   1.000
_cell.length_b   1.000
_cell.length_c   1.000
_cell.angle_alpha   90.00
_cell.angle_beta   90.00
_cell.angle_gamma   90.00
#
_symmetry.space_group_name_H-M   'P 1'
#
loop_
_entity.id
_entity.type
_entity.pdbx_description
1 polymer ?
#
loop_
_entity_poly.entity_id
_entity_poly.type
_entity_poly.pdbx_seq_one_letter_code
_entity_poly.pdbx_strand_id
1 'polypeptide(L)'
;MMVIRLLIVGVLVGGVIARLVMLNHTRHFAPPTAGLDRADLKRVVSRGDIDSQPYCFADDVPILLTAGRDGLPGKADVDDNLDGVVDDRRETGAVGSDDECLGPADEGYQDALDLPGTLAISKGGFVPCEAEANPPRSLTAKWGWFVVGKVEAE
;
A
#
# COMPACT_ATOMS: atom_id res chain seq x y z
N MET A 1 -35.17 28.85 33.41
CA MET A 1 -34.13 29.52 32.58
C MET A 1 -32.74 28.86 32.67
N MET A 2 -32.33 28.31 33.82
CA MET A 2 -30.99 27.71 34.00
C MET A 2 -30.80 26.36 33.28
N VAL A 3 -31.84 25.53 33.23
CA VAL A 3 -31.82 24.20 32.57
C VAL A 3 -31.64 24.29 31.05
N ILE A 4 -32.30 25.26 30.40
CA ILE A 4 -32.19 25.48 28.95
C ILE A 4 -30.78 25.92 28.55
N ARG A 5 -30.12 26.74 29.37
CA ARG A 5 -28.73 27.18 29.12
C ARG A 5 -27.74 26.01 29.23
N LEU A 6 -27.93 25.11 30.20
CA LEU A 6 -27.10 23.91 30.35
C LEU A 6 -27.23 22.95 29.16
N LEU A 7 -28.44 22.77 28.63
CA LEU A 7 -28.68 21.94 27.44
C LEU A 7 -27.99 22.50 26.19
N ILE A 8 -28.08 23.82 25.95
CA ILE A 8 -27.43 24.47 24.81
C ILE A 8 -25.91 24.33 24.90
N VAL A 9 -25.33 24.54 26.09
CA VAL A 9 -23.88 24.37 26.31
C VAL A 9 -23.46 22.92 26.08
N GLY A 10 -24.24 21.94 26.57
CA GLY A 10 -23.96 20.53 26.36
C GLY A 10 -23.94 20.12 24.87
N VAL A 11 -24.90 20.60 24.08
CA VAL A 11 -24.96 20.35 22.63
C VAL A 11 -23.77 20.98 21.90
N LEU A 12 -23.41 22.22 22.24
CA LEU A 12 -22.27 22.91 21.62
C LEU A 12 -20.94 22.24 21.98
N VAL A 13 -20.73 21.91 23.25
CA VAL A 13 -19.50 21.22 23.70
C VAL A 13 -19.41 19.82 23.10
N GLY A 14 -20.51 19.06 23.07
CA GLY A 14 -20.56 17.74 22.44
C GLY A 14 -20.24 17.81 20.94
N GLY A 15 -20.78 18.80 20.22
CA GLY A 15 -20.48 19.01 18.81
C GLY A 15 -19.01 19.37 18.54
N VAL A 16 -18.41 20.19 19.40
CA VAL A 16 -16.98 20.54 19.31
C VAL A 16 -16.08 19.33 19.57
N ILE A 17 -16.39 18.53 20.60
CA ILE A 17 -15.64 17.30 20.91
C ILE A 17 -15.75 16.30 19.75
N ALA A 18 -16.95 16.05 19.23
CA ALA A 18 -17.15 15.14 18.11
C ALA A 18 -16.35 15.58 16.86
N ARG A 19 -16.31 16.88 16.57
CA ARG A 19 -15.52 17.43 15.45
C ARG A 19 -14.01 17.28 15.68
N LEU A 20 -13.53 17.48 16.90
CA LEU A 20 -12.11 17.28 17.25
C LEU A 20 -11.70 15.80 17.13
N VAL A 21 -12.55 14.88 17.58
CA VAL A 21 -12.33 13.43 17.43
C VAL A 21 -12.31 13.05 15.96
N MET A 22 -13.27 13.53 15.16
CA MET A 22 -13.32 13.28 13.72
C MET A 22 -12.08 13.84 13.01
N LEU A 23 -11.64 15.05 13.34
CA LEU A 23 -10.42 15.66 12.78
C LEU A 23 -9.14 14.92 13.18
N ASN A 24 -9.09 14.37 14.39
CA ASN A 24 -7.96 13.55 14.81
C ASN A 24 -7.95 12.21 14.06
N HIS A 25 -9.12 11.61 13.86
CA HIS A 25 -9.24 10.37 13.11
C HIS A 25 -8.91 10.56 11.62
N THR A 26 -9.27 11.72 11.02
CA THR A 26 -8.92 12.03 9.63
C THR A 26 -7.44 12.32 9.42
N ARG A 27 -6.70 12.75 10.44
CA ARG A 27 -5.24 12.87 10.37
C ARG A 27 -4.53 11.53 10.18
N HIS A 28 -5.13 10.41 10.61
CA HIS A 28 -4.58 9.07 10.33
C HIS A 28 -4.81 8.64 8.87
N PHE A 29 -5.72 9.29 8.15
CA PHE A 29 -5.96 9.03 6.72
C PHE A 29 -5.19 9.98 5.80
N ALA A 30 -4.56 11.02 6.33
CA ALA A 30 -3.68 11.86 5.55
C ALA A 30 -2.40 11.05 5.24
N PRO A 31 -2.04 10.83 3.96
CA PRO A 31 -0.80 10.16 3.63
C PRO A 31 0.38 10.93 4.26
N PRO A 32 1.49 10.26 4.61
CA PRO A 32 2.66 10.91 5.22
C PRO A 32 3.27 12.04 4.36
N THR A 33 2.82 12.18 3.11
CA THR A 33 3.17 13.24 2.17
C THR A 33 2.22 14.45 2.17
N ALA A 34 1.12 14.44 2.94
CA ALA A 34 0.05 15.45 2.83
C ALA A 34 0.46 16.90 3.18
N GLY A 35 1.63 17.11 3.78
CA GLY A 35 2.22 18.43 4.07
C GLY A 35 3.56 18.68 3.39
N LEU A 36 3.99 17.81 2.48
CA LEU A 36 5.28 17.92 1.80
C LEU A 36 5.02 18.23 0.32
N ASP A 37 5.72 19.24 -0.21
CA ASP A 37 5.73 19.44 -1.65
C ASP A 37 6.39 18.22 -2.30
N ARG A 38 5.66 17.58 -3.21
CA ARG A 38 6.12 16.41 -3.95
C ARG A 38 7.36 16.74 -4.78
N ALA A 39 7.51 18.00 -5.24
CA ALA A 39 8.68 18.46 -5.96
C ALA A 39 9.93 18.49 -5.07
N ASP A 40 9.80 18.98 -3.83
CA ASP A 40 10.90 19.00 -2.87
C ASP A 40 11.31 17.59 -2.46
N LEU A 41 10.36 16.70 -2.16
CA LEU A 41 10.66 15.30 -1.88
C LEU A 41 11.36 14.62 -3.05
N LYS A 42 10.86 14.81 -4.27
CA LYS A 42 11.50 14.27 -5.47
C LYS A 42 12.93 14.80 -5.60
N ARG A 43 13.18 16.10 -5.36
CA ARG A 43 14.52 16.70 -5.42
C ARG A 43 15.47 16.13 -4.37
N VAL A 44 14.99 15.93 -3.14
CA VAL A 44 15.78 15.37 -2.03
C VAL A 44 16.12 13.90 -2.29
N VAL A 45 15.15 13.09 -2.77
CA VAL A 45 15.40 11.70 -3.18
C VAL A 45 16.36 11.64 -4.37
N SER A 46 16.19 12.51 -5.37
CA SER A 46 17.09 12.54 -6.56
C SER A 46 18.53 12.91 -6.21
N ARG A 47 18.75 13.69 -5.14
CA ARG A 47 20.09 14.08 -4.67
C ARG A 47 20.74 13.01 -3.77
N GLY A 48 20.01 11.98 -3.38
CA GLY A 48 20.49 10.97 -2.42
C GLY A 48 20.54 11.48 -0.97
N ASP A 49 19.83 12.57 -0.67
CA ASP A 49 19.79 13.16 0.69
C ASP A 49 18.92 12.32 1.66
N ILE A 50 18.14 11.39 1.12
CA ILE A 50 17.28 10.46 1.86
C ILE A 50 17.66 9.04 1.45
N ASP A 51 17.72 8.15 2.44
CA ASP A 51 17.92 6.72 2.21
C ASP A 51 16.77 6.16 1.33
N SER A 52 17.15 5.66 0.17
CA SER A 52 16.22 5.14 -0.83
C SER A 52 16.88 4.02 -1.62
N GLN A 53 16.12 2.96 -1.87
CA GLN A 53 16.57 1.85 -2.71
C GLN A 53 16.17 2.13 -4.17
N PRO A 54 17.12 2.16 -5.12
CA PRO A 54 16.82 2.23 -6.55
C PRO A 54 16.19 0.93 -7.07
N TYR A 55 15.27 1.08 -8.02
CA TYR A 55 14.56 -0.01 -8.67
C TYR A 55 14.47 0.18 -10.18
N CYS A 56 14.68 -0.90 -10.92
CA CYS A 56 14.69 -0.95 -12.37
C CYS A 56 13.62 -1.93 -12.86
N PHE A 57 13.03 -1.68 -14.03
CA PHE A 57 12.04 -2.58 -14.59
C PHE A 57 12.72 -3.82 -15.18
N ALA A 58 12.26 -4.99 -14.78
CA ALA A 58 12.58 -6.28 -15.38
C ALA A 58 11.29 -6.87 -15.95
N ASP A 59 11.31 -7.36 -17.19
CA ASP A 59 10.12 -7.85 -17.91
C ASP A 59 9.82 -9.33 -17.67
N ASP A 60 10.75 -10.06 -17.07
CA ASP A 60 10.70 -11.50 -16.85
C ASP A 60 10.30 -11.90 -15.42
N VAL A 61 10.25 -10.94 -14.49
CA VAL A 61 9.88 -11.21 -13.09
C VAL A 61 8.36 -11.36 -12.90
N PRO A 62 7.90 -12.37 -12.15
CA PRO A 62 6.48 -12.58 -11.91
C PRO A 62 5.92 -11.59 -10.88
N ILE A 63 4.64 -11.24 -11.03
CA ILE A 63 3.83 -10.69 -9.95
C ILE A 63 3.01 -11.84 -9.39
N LEU A 64 3.09 -12.01 -8.07
CA LEU A 64 2.55 -13.16 -7.36
C LEU A 64 1.22 -12.78 -6.72
N LEU A 65 0.31 -13.75 -6.66
CA LEU A 65 -0.90 -13.72 -5.86
C LEU A 65 -0.88 -14.93 -4.93
N THR A 66 -0.93 -14.68 -3.63
CA THR A 66 -0.86 -15.70 -2.58
C THR A 66 -2.13 -15.68 -1.74
N ALA A 67 -2.37 -16.77 -1.01
CA ALA A 67 -3.32 -16.74 0.10
C ALA A 67 -2.91 -15.65 1.11
N GLY A 68 -3.90 -15.09 1.78
CA GLY A 68 -3.71 -14.02 2.74
C GLY A 68 -3.29 -14.51 4.12
N ARG A 69 -3.73 -13.79 5.14
CA ARG A 69 -3.38 -14.03 6.54
C ARG A 69 -3.95 -15.33 7.07
N ASP A 70 -5.11 -15.75 6.58
CA ASP A 70 -5.73 -17.02 6.96
C ASP A 70 -5.06 -18.25 6.29
N GLY A 71 -4.28 -18.02 5.24
CA GLY A 71 -3.57 -19.06 4.49
C GLY A 71 -4.48 -19.92 3.61
N LEU A 72 -5.74 -19.52 3.42
CA LEU A 72 -6.72 -20.19 2.57
C LEU A 72 -6.94 -19.37 1.28
N PRO A 73 -7.24 -20.02 0.14
CA PRO A 73 -7.48 -19.31 -1.11
C PRO A 73 -8.83 -18.59 -1.07
N GLY A 74 -8.86 -17.35 -1.57
CA GLY A 74 -10.10 -16.60 -1.57
C GLY A 74 -10.47 -16.17 -0.16
N LYS A 75 -11.74 -16.35 0.22
CA LYS A 75 -12.21 -16.05 1.57
C LYS A 75 -12.41 -17.36 2.34
N ALA A 76 -11.71 -17.49 3.46
CA ALA A 76 -11.81 -18.66 4.32
C ALA A 76 -13.25 -19.15 4.56
N ASP A 77 -13.44 -20.46 4.40
CA ASP A 77 -14.69 -21.18 4.61
C ASP A 77 -15.85 -20.74 3.67
N VAL A 78 -15.53 -20.07 2.56
CA VAL A 78 -16.51 -19.62 1.55
C VAL A 78 -16.23 -20.26 0.19
N ASP A 79 -17.29 -20.74 -0.46
CA ASP A 79 -17.27 -21.14 -1.88
C ASP A 79 -17.48 -19.87 -2.73
N ASP A 80 -16.39 -19.18 -3.03
CA ASP A 80 -16.38 -17.89 -3.72
C ASP A 80 -16.71 -18.01 -5.21
N ASN A 81 -16.44 -19.19 -5.80
CA ASN A 81 -16.67 -19.43 -7.23
C ASN A 81 -18.00 -20.17 -7.52
N LEU A 82 -18.72 -20.59 -6.47
CA LEU A 82 -20.02 -21.28 -6.49
C LEU A 82 -20.00 -22.64 -7.20
N ASP A 83 -18.89 -23.37 -7.10
CA ASP A 83 -18.75 -24.70 -7.70
C ASP A 83 -18.99 -25.86 -6.71
N GLY A 84 -19.30 -25.53 -5.46
CA GLY A 84 -19.60 -26.47 -4.39
C GLY A 84 -18.36 -26.95 -3.63
N VAL A 85 -17.16 -26.43 -3.93
CA VAL A 85 -15.91 -26.70 -3.21
C VAL A 85 -15.47 -25.43 -2.49
N VAL A 86 -15.33 -25.53 -1.18
CA VAL A 86 -14.86 -24.42 -0.32
C VAL A 86 -13.34 -24.44 -0.24
N ASP A 87 -12.73 -23.24 -0.19
CA ASP A 87 -11.29 -23.03 -0.11
C ASP A 87 -10.56 -23.72 -1.28
N ASP A 88 -11.15 -23.64 -2.48
CA ASP A 88 -10.52 -24.15 -3.68
C ASP A 88 -9.46 -23.17 -4.17
N ARG A 89 -8.31 -23.68 -4.62
CA ARG A 89 -7.25 -22.84 -5.20
C ARG A 89 -7.73 -21.88 -6.31
N ARG A 90 -8.78 -22.23 -7.03
CA ARG A 90 -9.38 -21.40 -8.09
C ARG A 90 -10.09 -20.15 -7.55
N GLU A 91 -10.24 -20.05 -6.23
CA GLU A 91 -10.86 -18.93 -5.51
C GLU A 91 -9.85 -17.83 -5.15
N THR A 92 -8.55 -18.12 -5.22
CA THR A 92 -7.50 -17.11 -5.02
C THR A 92 -7.71 -15.92 -5.97
N GLY A 93 -7.83 -14.73 -5.39
CA GLY A 93 -8.16 -13.47 -6.07
C GLY A 93 -9.65 -13.12 -6.03
N ALA A 94 -10.46 -13.85 -5.27
CA ALA A 94 -11.88 -13.54 -5.10
C ALA A 94 -12.11 -12.14 -4.50
N VAL A 95 -13.24 -11.53 -4.84
CA VAL A 95 -13.56 -10.19 -4.31
C VAL A 95 -13.88 -10.28 -2.82
N GLY A 96 -13.09 -9.59 -2.01
CA GLY A 96 -13.27 -9.57 -0.56
C GLY A 96 -12.49 -10.67 0.17
N SER A 97 -11.62 -11.40 -0.53
CA SER A 97 -10.56 -12.19 0.08
C SER A 97 -9.53 -11.30 0.78
N ASP A 98 -8.70 -11.93 1.61
CA ASP A 98 -7.48 -11.33 2.14
C ASP A 98 -6.22 -11.70 1.35
N ASP A 99 -6.38 -12.33 0.17
CA ASP A 99 -5.29 -12.70 -0.73
C ASP A 99 -4.33 -11.52 -0.98
N GLU A 100 -3.04 -11.83 -1.02
CA GLU A 100 -1.98 -10.84 -1.13
C GLU A 100 -1.36 -10.83 -2.53
N CYS A 101 -1.26 -9.64 -3.12
CA CYS A 101 -0.57 -9.42 -4.38
C CYS A 101 0.84 -8.90 -4.08
N LEU A 102 1.86 -9.68 -4.44
CA LEU A 102 3.25 -9.41 -4.13
C LEU A 102 4.06 -9.16 -5.40
N GLY A 103 4.70 -8.00 -5.47
CA GLY A 103 5.77 -7.68 -6.40
C GLY A 103 7.16 -7.80 -5.76
N PRO A 104 8.24 -7.69 -6.55
CA PRO A 104 9.61 -7.93 -6.06
C PRO A 104 10.10 -7.01 -4.92
N ALA A 105 9.39 -5.92 -4.65
CA ALA A 105 9.71 -4.97 -3.60
C ALA A 105 8.93 -5.22 -2.28
N ASP A 106 7.95 -6.11 -2.31
CA ASP A 106 7.08 -6.38 -1.16
C ASP A 106 7.73 -7.40 -0.23
N GLU A 107 7.46 -7.24 1.07
CA GLU A 107 7.92 -8.20 2.09
C GLU A 107 7.31 -9.58 1.81
N GLY A 108 8.10 -10.65 2.02
CA GLY A 108 7.65 -12.02 1.77
C GLY A 108 7.64 -12.46 0.30
N TYR A 109 7.90 -11.57 -0.67
CA TYR A 109 7.94 -11.93 -2.10
C TYR A 109 8.87 -13.11 -2.41
N GLN A 110 10.07 -13.14 -1.80
CA GLN A 110 11.04 -14.23 -2.04
C GLN A 110 10.54 -15.56 -1.50
N ASP A 111 9.89 -15.57 -0.33
CA ASP A 111 9.32 -16.78 0.26
C ASP A 111 8.10 -17.27 -0.53
N ALA A 112 7.32 -16.33 -1.08
CA ALA A 112 6.13 -16.62 -1.89
C ALA A 112 6.44 -17.30 -3.22
N LEU A 113 7.64 -17.13 -3.79
CA LEU A 113 8.05 -17.76 -5.05
C LEU A 113 7.96 -19.29 -5.01
N ASP A 114 8.27 -19.86 -3.84
CA ASP A 114 8.29 -21.31 -3.62
C ASP A 114 7.06 -21.83 -2.85
N LEU A 115 6.16 -20.92 -2.43
CA LEU A 115 4.99 -21.29 -1.64
C LEU A 115 3.95 -22.04 -2.50
N PRO A 116 3.53 -23.26 -2.10
CA PRO A 116 2.47 -23.97 -2.79
C PRO A 116 1.16 -23.17 -2.76
N GLY A 117 0.49 -23.08 -3.91
CA GLY A 117 -0.75 -22.31 -4.03
C GLY A 117 -0.55 -20.95 -4.68
N THR A 118 0.64 -20.36 -4.59
CA THR A 118 0.97 -19.08 -5.24
C THR A 118 0.72 -19.13 -6.75
N LEU A 119 0.13 -18.06 -7.28
CA LEU A 119 -0.14 -17.87 -8.70
C LEU A 119 0.70 -16.70 -9.25
N ALA A 120 1.37 -16.91 -10.38
CA ALA A 120 1.93 -15.80 -11.15
C ALA A 120 0.82 -15.19 -12.02
N ILE A 121 0.38 -13.98 -11.68
CA ILE A 121 -0.75 -13.31 -12.35
C ILE A 121 -0.31 -12.34 -13.45
N SER A 122 0.96 -11.92 -13.43
CA SER A 122 1.57 -11.06 -14.45
C SER A 122 3.07 -11.32 -14.51
N LYS A 123 3.70 -10.83 -15.58
CA LYS A 123 5.15 -10.65 -15.67
C LYS A 123 5.48 -9.18 -15.88
N GLY A 124 6.65 -8.78 -15.43
CA GLY A 124 7.09 -7.40 -15.47
C GLY A 124 6.91 -6.71 -14.14
N GLY A 125 8.02 -6.29 -13.52
CA GLY A 125 8.03 -5.69 -12.20
C GLY A 125 9.27 -4.84 -11.98
N PHE A 126 9.24 -4.06 -10.90
CA PHE A 126 10.40 -3.28 -10.47
C PHE A 126 11.21 -4.11 -9.49
N VAL A 127 12.47 -4.42 -9.83
CA VAL A 127 13.42 -5.13 -8.98
C VAL A 127 14.49 -4.18 -8.43
N PRO A 128 15.10 -4.49 -7.26
CA PRO A 128 16.26 -3.75 -6.79
C PRO A 128 17.36 -3.77 -7.86
N CYS A 129 17.95 -2.62 -8.14
CA CYS A 129 19.09 -2.51 -9.03
C CYS A 129 20.22 -1.72 -8.36
N GLU A 130 21.40 -1.71 -8.96
CA GLU A 130 22.46 -0.82 -8.49
C GLU A 130 22.08 0.65 -8.73
N ALA A 131 22.62 1.54 -7.90
CA ALA A 131 22.37 2.97 -7.99
C ALA A 131 22.90 3.54 -9.31
N GLU A 132 22.07 3.49 -10.35
CA GLU A 132 22.23 4.38 -11.49
C GLU A 132 22.23 5.82 -10.98
N ALA A 133 22.98 6.71 -11.64
CA ALA A 133 22.96 8.13 -11.30
C ALA A 133 21.53 8.74 -11.38
N ASN A 134 20.59 8.07 -12.06
CA ASN A 134 19.17 8.43 -12.15
C ASN A 134 18.30 7.16 -12.32
N PRO A 135 17.98 6.42 -11.25
CA PRO A 135 17.15 5.23 -11.37
C PRO A 135 15.72 5.63 -11.77
N PRO A 136 15.00 4.86 -12.60
CA PRO A 136 13.65 5.24 -13.02
C PRO A 136 12.68 5.35 -11.84
N ARG A 137 12.90 4.54 -10.79
CA ARG A 137 12.16 4.60 -9.54
C ARG A 137 13.05 4.39 -8.33
N SER A 138 12.66 4.99 -7.21
CA SER A 138 13.23 4.72 -5.90
C SER A 138 12.14 4.45 -4.87
N LEU A 139 12.39 3.52 -3.96
CA LEU A 139 11.52 3.21 -2.84
C LEU A 139 12.15 3.74 -1.55
N THR A 140 11.37 4.47 -0.76
CA THR A 140 11.78 4.94 0.57
C THR A 140 10.94 4.25 1.63
N ALA A 141 11.54 3.93 2.78
CA ALA A 141 10.83 3.28 3.88
C ALA A 141 9.65 4.11 4.42
N LYS A 142 9.78 5.44 4.43
CA LYS A 142 8.79 6.34 5.04
C LYS A 142 7.74 6.87 4.07
N TRP A 143 8.10 7.09 2.81
CA TRP A 143 7.25 7.80 1.85
C TRP A 143 6.87 6.98 0.63
N GLY A 144 7.35 5.73 0.52
CA GLY A 144 7.02 4.83 -0.57
C GLY A 144 7.74 5.18 -1.88
N TRP A 145 7.06 4.94 -2.99
CA TRP A 145 7.60 5.01 -4.36
C TRP A 145 7.72 6.43 -4.92
N PHE A 146 8.87 6.72 -5.52
CA PHE A 146 9.16 7.94 -6.28
C PHE A 146 9.56 7.61 -7.72
N VAL A 147 9.10 8.44 -8.66
CA VAL A 147 9.57 8.40 -10.06
C VAL A 147 10.66 9.43 -10.22
N VAL A 148 11.90 8.94 -10.26
CA VAL A 148 13.12 9.75 -10.33
C VAL A 148 13.54 9.83 -11.80
N GLY A 149 12.72 10.51 -12.61
CA GLY A 149 13.02 10.66 -14.05
C GLY A 149 14.39 11.31 -14.29
N LYS A 150 14.98 11.08 -15.48
CA LYS A 150 16.17 11.83 -15.91
C LYS A 150 15.87 13.32 -15.83
N VAL A 151 16.73 14.07 -15.15
CA VAL A 151 16.75 15.53 -15.33
C VAL A 151 17.26 15.74 -16.75
N GLU A 152 16.38 16.11 -17.67
CA GLU A 152 16.83 16.61 -18.97
C GLU A 152 17.62 17.88 -18.71
N ALA A 153 18.89 17.90 -19.11
CA ALA A 153 19.69 19.12 -19.08
C ALA A 153 19.10 20.07 -20.14
N GLU A 154 18.59 21.21 -19.71
CA GLU A 154 18.26 22.35 -20.59
C GLU A 154 19.51 22.94 -21.25
#